data_AF-A0AAD5DIP3-F1
#
_entry.id   AF-A0AAD5DIP3-F1
#
_cell.length_a   1.000
_cell.length_b   1.000
_cell.length_c   1.000
_cell.angle_alpha   90.00
_cell.angle_beta   90.00
_cell.angle_gamma   90.00
#
_symmetry.space_group_name_H-M   'P 1'
#
loop_
_entity.id
_entity.type
_entity.pdbx_description
1 polymer ?
#
loop_
_entity_poly.entity_id
_entity_poly.type
_entity_poly.pdbx_seq_one_letter_code
_entity_poly.pdbx_strand_id
1 'polypeptide(L)'
;MGRRGETEEERRARKEAVKQQKAARRLQREGAVQQVDPDFGRKPCDLCSGLKDTLIRCQTDASGQWRMVCGRCWRDLSGGVVDGDAAHPHYRYGGLWRNLHQPAK
;
A
#
# COMPACT_ATOMS: atom_id res chain seq x y z
N MET A 1 1.71 -34.88 -1.33
CA MET A 1 2.22 -35.91 -2.26
C MET A 1 3.67 -35.56 -2.61
N GLY A 2 4.62 -36.48 -2.41
CA GLY A 2 6.03 -36.25 -2.76
C GLY A 2 6.22 -36.30 -4.28
N ARG A 3 7.19 -35.55 -4.80
CA ARG A 3 7.55 -35.64 -6.23
C ARG A 3 8.25 -36.99 -6.45
N ARG A 4 7.98 -37.63 -7.59
CA ARG A 4 8.55 -38.95 -7.93
C ARG A 4 10.08 -38.80 -8.04
N GLY A 5 10.83 -39.61 -7.30
CA GLY A 5 12.31 -39.59 -7.28
C GLY A 5 12.97 -38.69 -6.22
N GLU A 6 12.21 -38.02 -5.36
CA GLU A 6 12.75 -37.12 -4.32
C GLU A 6 13.36 -37.89 -3.14
N THR A 7 14.61 -37.58 -2.79
CA THR A 7 15.32 -38.09 -1.60
C THR A 7 14.73 -37.54 -0.29
N GLU A 8 15.04 -38.18 0.84
CA GLU A 8 14.58 -37.67 2.14
C GLU A 8 15.12 -36.26 2.46
N GLU A 9 16.36 -35.97 2.08
CA GLU A 9 17.00 -34.68 2.31
C GLU A 9 16.32 -33.58 1.50
N GLU A 10 16.06 -33.80 0.21
CA GLU A 10 15.29 -32.87 -0.63
C GLU A 10 13.89 -32.63 -0.07
N ARG A 11 13.25 -33.69 0.46
CA ARG A 11 11.94 -33.59 1.11
C ARG A 11 11.98 -32.75 2.39
N ARG A 12 13.04 -32.88 3.20
CA ARG A 12 13.26 -32.06 4.41
C ARG A 12 13.54 -30.61 4.04
N ALA A 13 14.47 -30.37 3.12
CA ALA A 13 14.82 -29.03 2.63
C ALA A 13 13.60 -28.29 2.06
N ARG A 14 12.76 -28.97 1.27
CA ARG A 14 11.50 -28.38 0.77
C ARG A 14 10.54 -28.05 1.89
N LYS A 15 10.36 -28.95 2.87
CA LYS A 15 9.48 -28.69 4.02
C LYS A 15 9.97 -27.49 4.83
N GLU A 16 11.28 -27.38 5.04
CA GLU A 16 11.92 -26.24 5.70
C GLU A 16 11.74 -24.95 4.91
N ALA A 17 11.98 -24.96 3.60
CA ALA A 17 11.76 -23.80 2.73
C ALA A 17 10.29 -23.36 2.74
N VAL A 18 9.33 -24.29 2.67
CA VAL A 18 7.90 -23.98 2.77
C VAL A 18 7.55 -23.41 4.15
N LYS A 19 8.13 -23.96 5.23
CA LYS A 19 7.94 -23.46 6.59
C LYS A 19 8.49 -22.03 6.72
N GLN A 20 9.68 -21.75 6.20
CA GLN A 20 10.28 -20.42 6.16
C GLN A 20 9.44 -19.44 5.34
N GLN A 21 8.97 -19.82 4.14
CA GLN A 21 8.07 -18.99 3.34
C GLN A 21 6.76 -18.67 4.06
N LYS A 22 6.16 -19.65 4.75
CA LYS A 22 4.96 -19.44 5.55
C LYS A 22 5.21 -18.49 6.72
N ALA A 23 6.34 -18.64 7.42
CA ALA A 23 6.74 -17.75 8.51
C ALA A 23 6.94 -16.32 8.00
N ALA A 24 7.62 -16.13 6.87
CA ALA A 24 7.80 -14.81 6.25
C ALA A 24 6.47 -14.15 5.86
N ARG A 25 5.54 -14.91 5.25
CA ARG A 25 4.19 -14.41 4.92
C ARG A 25 3.38 -14.02 6.15
N ARG A 26 3.53 -14.75 7.26
CA ARG A 26 2.88 -14.40 8.54
C ARG A 26 3.45 -13.10 9.09
N LEU A 27 4.78 -12.96 9.10
CA LEU A 27 5.48 -11.75 9.55
C LEU A 27 5.03 -10.50 8.76
N GLN A 28 4.86 -10.62 7.43
CA GLN A 28 4.32 -9.55 6.58
C GLN A 28 2.91 -9.09 6.98
N ARG A 29 2.04 -10.04 7.36
CA ARG A 29 0.66 -9.74 7.78
C ARG A 29 0.60 -9.12 9.17
N GLU A 30 1.49 -9.52 10.06
CA GLU A 30 1.59 -8.99 11.43
C GLU A 30 2.26 -7.60 11.47
N GLY A 31 2.63 -7.03 10.32
CA GLY A 31 3.24 -5.69 10.22
C GLY A 31 4.70 -5.63 10.67
N ALA A 32 5.27 -6.74 11.14
CA ALA A 32 6.64 -6.78 11.65
C ALA A 32 7.71 -6.52 10.57
N VAL A 33 7.35 -6.60 9.28
CA VAL A 33 8.27 -6.24 8.18
C VAL A 33 8.60 -4.75 8.17
N GLN A 34 7.76 -3.88 8.74
CA GLN A 34 8.09 -2.45 8.89
C GLN A 34 9.26 -2.19 9.84
N GLN A 35 9.57 -3.11 10.76
CA GLN A 35 10.74 -3.00 11.63
C GLN A 35 12.06 -3.22 10.87
N VAL A 36 12.00 -3.96 9.76
CA VAL A 36 13.15 -4.32 8.93
C VAL A 36 13.24 -3.41 7.70
N ASP A 37 12.10 -3.00 7.14
CA ASP A 37 11.98 -2.08 6.01
C ASP A 37 10.91 -1.02 6.33
N PRO A 38 11.32 0.21 6.71
CA PRO A 38 10.39 1.26 7.11
C PRO A 38 9.52 1.77 5.96
N ASP A 39 9.86 1.47 4.70
CA ASP A 39 9.09 1.88 3.53
C ASP A 39 8.12 0.79 3.05
N PHE A 40 8.11 -0.37 3.71
CA PHE A 40 7.21 -1.46 3.38
C PHE A 40 5.73 -1.05 3.47
N GLY A 41 5.05 -1.21 2.33
CA GLY A 41 3.62 -0.91 2.18
C GLY A 41 3.29 0.56 1.95
N ARG A 42 4.29 1.47 1.95
CA ARG A 42 4.07 2.90 1.65
C ARG A 42 3.91 3.09 0.15
N LYS A 43 3.03 4.01 -0.24
CA LYS A 43 2.78 4.32 -1.66
C LYS A 43 3.22 5.76 -1.97
N PRO A 44 3.82 6.02 -3.14
CA PRO A 44 4.18 7.38 -3.52
C PRO A 44 2.92 8.20 -3.82
N CYS A 45 2.98 9.48 -3.48
CA CYS A 45 2.04 10.50 -3.93
C CYS A 45 2.28 10.83 -5.41
N ASP A 46 1.23 10.93 -6.21
CA ASP A 46 1.36 11.21 -7.65
C ASP A 46 1.88 12.63 -7.96
N LEU A 47 1.79 13.56 -7.00
CA LEU A 47 2.23 14.96 -7.18
C LEU A 47 3.62 15.26 -6.65
N CYS A 48 3.96 14.76 -5.47
CA CYS A 48 5.24 15.05 -4.83
C CYS A 48 6.19 13.85 -4.75
N SER A 49 5.74 12.69 -5.26
CA SER A 49 6.47 11.41 -5.24
C SER A 49 6.88 10.89 -3.85
N GLY A 50 6.54 11.61 -2.78
CA GLY A 50 6.86 11.21 -1.42
C GLY A 50 6.08 9.97 -1.01
N LEU A 51 6.77 9.01 -0.40
CA LEU A 51 6.18 7.82 0.20
C LEU A 51 5.34 8.22 1.42
N LYS A 52 4.07 7.81 1.43
CA LYS A 52 3.14 8.10 2.52
C LYS A 52 2.39 6.84 2.91
N ASP A 53 2.01 6.80 4.18
CA ASP A 53 1.18 5.76 4.79
C ASP A 53 -0.32 6.03 4.61
N THR A 54 -0.67 7.25 4.21
CA THR A 54 -2.05 7.67 3.95
C THR A 54 -2.08 8.55 2.71
N LEU A 55 -2.92 8.16 1.76
CA LEU A 55 -3.16 8.86 0.52
C LEU A 55 -4.65 8.99 0.30
N ILE A 56 -5.06 10.10 -0.29
CA ILE A 56 -6.43 10.41 -0.67
C ILE A 56 -6.55 10.08 -2.15
N ARG A 57 -7.56 9.29 -2.50
CA ARG A 57 -7.92 9.05 -3.88
C ARG A 57 -8.87 10.16 -4.33
N CYS A 58 -8.49 10.92 -5.35
CA CYS A 58 -9.35 11.96 -5.91
C CYS A 58 -9.22 12.06 -7.43
N GLN A 59 -10.25 12.63 -8.06
CA GLN A 59 -10.16 13.18 -9.42
C GLN A 59 -10.05 14.70 -9.29
N THR A 60 -9.25 15.31 -10.15
CA THR A 60 -8.97 16.75 -10.08
C THR A 60 -9.27 17.48 -11.39
N ASP A 61 -9.39 16.73 -12.48
CA ASP A 61 -9.44 17.26 -13.82
C ASP A 61 -10.48 16.53 -14.66
N ALA A 62 -10.90 17.16 -15.76
CA ALA A 62 -11.94 16.66 -16.64
C ALA A 62 -11.62 15.31 -17.32
N SER A 63 -10.36 14.82 -17.23
CA SER A 63 -10.02 13.47 -17.71
C SER A 63 -10.71 12.37 -16.90
N GLY A 64 -11.15 12.66 -15.67
CA GLY A 64 -11.72 11.67 -14.76
C GLY A 64 -10.71 10.63 -14.26
N GLN A 65 -9.41 10.88 -14.44
CA GLN A 65 -8.37 9.99 -13.92
C GLN A 65 -8.29 10.07 -12.39
N TRP A 66 -8.26 8.91 -11.75
CA TRP A 66 -8.06 8.79 -10.32
C TRP A 66 -6.58 8.93 -9.98
N ARG A 67 -6.28 9.85 -9.07
CA ARG A 67 -4.93 10.07 -8.54
C ARG A 67 -4.89 9.75 -7.05
N MET A 68 -3.72 9.40 -6.57
CA MET A 68 -3.40 9.12 -5.18
C MET A 68 -2.51 10.23 -4.65
N VAL A 69 -3.06 11.11 -3.82
CA VAL A 69 -2.37 12.32 -3.34
C VAL A 69 -2.23 12.32 -1.82
N CYS A 70 -1.14 12.88 -1.32
CA CYS A 70 -0.97 13.03 0.13
C CYS A 70 -1.85 14.16 0.68
N GLY A 71 -2.11 14.17 1.99
CA GLY A 71 -2.99 15.18 2.62
C GLY A 71 -2.56 16.63 2.40
N ARG A 72 -1.25 16.89 2.20
CA ARG A 72 -0.74 18.23 1.84
C ARG A 72 -1.17 18.61 0.43
N CYS A 73 -0.82 17.78 -0.55
CA CYS A 73 -1.15 18.02 -1.96
C CYS A 73 -2.66 18.01 -2.21
N TRP A 74 -3.41 17.23 -1.43
CA TRP A 74 -4.86 17.23 -1.49
C TRP A 74 -5.45 18.60 -1.15
N ARG A 75 -4.95 19.27 -0.10
CA ARG A 75 -5.43 20.60 0.30
C ARG A 75 -5.26 21.62 -0.81
N ASP A 76 -4.15 21.54 -1.55
CA ASP A 76 -3.88 22.41 -2.69
C ASP A 76 -4.86 22.15 -3.86
N LEU A 77 -5.33 20.91 -4.02
CA LEU A 77 -6.24 20.49 -5.11
C LEU A 77 -7.72 20.63 -4.79
N SER A 78 -8.10 20.60 -3.52
CA SER A 78 -9.51 20.64 -3.09
C SER A 78 -9.91 21.98 -2.49
N GLY A 79 -8.96 22.92 -2.34
CA GLY A 79 -9.15 24.13 -1.54
C GLY A 79 -9.33 23.86 -0.04
N GLY A 80 -9.08 22.61 0.41
CA GLY A 80 -9.37 22.17 1.77
C GLY A 80 -10.81 21.74 2.01
N VAL A 81 -11.65 21.66 0.96
CA VAL A 81 -13.06 21.22 1.05
C VAL A 81 -13.20 19.78 0.54
N VAL A 82 -13.98 18.96 1.25
CA VAL A 82 -14.08 17.51 0.97
C VAL A 82 -14.72 17.19 -0.38
N ASP A 83 -15.65 18.02 -0.85
CA ASP A 83 -16.35 17.88 -2.14
C ASP A 83 -15.96 18.96 -3.16
N GLY A 84 -14.80 19.60 -2.97
CA GLY A 84 -14.34 20.70 -3.80
C GLY A 84 -15.04 22.01 -3.47
N ASP A 85 -14.44 23.10 -3.90
CA ASP A 85 -15.02 24.44 -3.86
C ASP A 85 -15.53 24.83 -5.27
N ALA A 86 -16.14 26.01 -5.41
CA ALA A 86 -16.57 26.50 -6.72
C ALA A 86 -15.42 26.67 -7.74
N ALA A 87 -14.16 26.67 -7.29
CA ALA A 87 -12.98 26.75 -8.15
C ALA A 87 -12.50 25.38 -8.65
N HIS A 88 -13.01 24.27 -8.08
CA HIS A 88 -12.66 22.91 -8.46
C HIS A 88 -13.89 22.08 -8.90
N PRO A 89 -14.56 22.46 -10.01
CA PRO A 89 -15.83 21.83 -10.44
C PRO A 89 -15.70 20.36 -10.86
N HIS A 90 -14.48 19.90 -11.15
CA HIS A 90 -14.19 18.52 -11.54
C HIS A 90 -13.63 17.68 -10.38
N TYR A 91 -13.48 18.27 -9.20
CA TYR A 91 -12.95 17.55 -8.06
C TYR A 91 -13.95 16.49 -7.58
N ARG A 92 -13.49 15.25 -7.44
CA ARG A 92 -14.30 14.15 -6.88
C ARG A 92 -13.50 13.37 -5.87
N TYR A 93 -14.04 13.24 -4.65
CA TYR A 93 -13.47 12.39 -3.63
C TYR A 93 -13.73 10.91 -3.94
N GLY A 94 -12.69 10.08 -3.82
CA GLY A 94 -12.69 8.65 -4.16
C GLY A 94 -12.35 7.72 -3.00
N GLY A 95 -12.24 8.26 -1.78
CA GLY A 95 -11.89 7.50 -0.59
C GLY A 95 -10.45 7.70 -0.12
N LEU A 96 -10.17 7.13 1.04
CA LEU A 96 -8.86 7.19 1.69
C LEU A 96 -8.18 5.83 1.58
N TRP A 97 -6.94 5.83 1.13
CA TRP A 97 -6.06 4.67 1.17
C TRP A 97 -5.13 4.78 2.37
N ARG A 98 -5.00 3.68 3.11
CA ARG A 98 -4.10 3.56 4.27
C ARG A 98 -3.20 2.34 4.09
N ASN A 99 -1.97 2.47 4.56
CA ASN A 99 -1.05 1.37 4.65
C ASN A 99 -1.55 0.37 5.70
N LEU A 100 -1.94 -0.83 5.25
CA LEU A 100 -2.44 -1.91 6.11
C LEU A 100 -1.35 -2.50 7.01
N HIS A 101 -0.08 -2.25 6.69
CA HIS A 101 1.06 -2.73 7.46
C HIS A 101 1.48 -1.74 8.54
N GLN A 102 0.92 -0.53 8.55
CA GLN A 102 1.13 0.40 9.64
C GLN A 102 0.39 -0.11 10.89
N PRO A 103 1.06 -0.25 12.04
CA PRO A 103 0.35 -0.51 13.28
C PRO A 103 -0.64 0.64 13.53
N ALA A 104 -1.88 0.30 13.90
CA ALA A 104 -2.82 1.31 14.36
C ALA A 104 -2.17 2.06 15.54
N LYS A 105 -2.02 3.37 15.39
CA LYS A 105 -1.55 4.25 16.47
C LYS A 105 -2.59 4.35 17.58
#